data_AF-A0A0J7JZJ1-F1
#
_entry.id   AF-A0A0J7JZJ1-F1
#
_cell.length_a   1.000
_cell.length_b   1.000
_cell.length_c   1.000
_cell.angle_alpha   90.00
_cell.angle_beta   90.00
_cell.angle_gamma   90.00
#
_symmetry.space_group_name_H-M   'P 1'
#
loop_
_entity.id
_entity.type
_entity.pdbx_description
1 polymer ?
#
loop_
_entity_poly.entity_id
_entity_poly.type
_entity_poly.pdbx_seq_one_letter_code
_entity_poly.pdbx_strand_id
1 'polypeptide(L)'
;MKSAVIELSGFQLSPFSFVVKELACADENGFYKVWTFQPPHAWDVLSAKKQRSYQWVTRNLHGLAWTSGDLPYNRLRPILQMIFSKYSTLFVKGLQKKKFLKRFTNVDIVELEEDLPNQKHE
;
A
#
# COMPACT_ATOMS: atom_id res chain seq x y z
N MET A 1 -11.95 19.11 -8.63
CA MET A 1 -12.05 17.85 -7.87
C MET A 1 -10.74 17.66 -7.13
N LYS A 2 -10.72 17.24 -5.86
CA LYS A 2 -9.45 17.03 -5.14
C LYS A 2 -9.01 15.59 -5.35
N SER A 3 -7.88 15.41 -6.01
CA SER A 3 -7.30 14.08 -6.26
C SER A 3 -6.00 13.88 -5.51
N ALA A 4 -5.65 12.62 -5.28
CA ALA A 4 -4.35 12.24 -4.76
C ALA A 4 -3.89 10.92 -5.35
N VAL A 5 -2.56 10.73 -5.41
CA VAL A 5 -1.94 9.43 -5.65
C VAL A 5 -1.69 8.78 -4.30
N ILE A 6 -2.02 7.50 -4.18
CA ILE A 6 -1.71 6.65 -3.03
C ILE A 6 -0.81 5.52 -3.49
N GLU A 7 0.25 5.26 -2.73
CA GLU A 7 1.09 4.09 -2.88
C GLU A 7 1.11 3.28 -1.59
N LEU A 8 0.95 1.95 -1.72
CA LEU A 8 1.02 0.99 -0.62
C LEU A 8 2.22 0.06 -0.81
N SER A 9 3.07 -0.04 0.20
CA SER A 9 4.17 -1.01 0.25
C SER A 9 4.01 -1.93 1.45
N GLY A 10 4.37 -3.20 1.29
CA GLY A 10 4.25 -4.20 2.34
C GLY A 10 4.10 -5.62 1.82
N PHE A 11 3.50 -6.47 2.64
CA PHE A 11 3.53 -7.92 2.45
C PHE A 11 2.19 -8.46 1.97
N GLN A 12 2.19 -9.06 0.79
CA GLN A 12 1.03 -9.79 0.30
C GLN A 12 0.90 -11.14 1.03
N LEU A 13 -0.20 -11.31 1.76
CA LEU A 13 -0.50 -12.55 2.49
C LEU A 13 -1.24 -13.56 1.60
N SER A 14 -2.11 -13.05 0.72
CA SER A 14 -2.87 -13.81 -0.27
C SER A 14 -3.38 -12.86 -1.36
N PRO A 15 -4.04 -13.33 -2.44
CA PRO A 15 -4.66 -12.45 -3.43
C PRO A 15 -5.66 -11.43 -2.86
N PHE A 16 -6.21 -11.70 -1.66
CA PHE A 16 -7.23 -10.87 -1.01
C PHE A 16 -6.77 -10.24 0.30
N SER A 17 -5.51 -10.46 0.71
CA SER A 17 -5.01 -10.01 2.01
C SER A 17 -3.61 -9.44 1.89
N PHE A 18 -3.44 -8.22 2.40
CA PHE A 18 -2.23 -7.42 2.29
C PHE A 18 -1.95 -6.74 3.64
N VAL A 19 -0.71 -6.80 4.08
CA VAL A 19 -0.23 -6.06 5.25
C VAL A 19 0.50 -4.82 4.77
N VAL A 20 -0.11 -3.65 5.00
CA VAL A 20 0.47 -2.35 4.64
C VAL A 20 1.55 -1.99 5.64
N LYS A 21 2.80 -1.93 5.20
CA LYS A 21 3.94 -1.49 6.01
C LYS A 21 4.23 -0.01 5.84
N GLU A 22 3.92 0.52 4.66
CA GLU A 22 4.06 1.92 4.33
C GLU A 22 2.89 2.36 3.44
N LEU A 23 2.37 3.55 3.72
CA LEU A 23 1.35 4.26 2.94
C LEU A 23 1.93 5.63 2.60
N ALA A 24 2.06 5.93 1.31
CA ALA A 24 2.39 7.26 0.83
C ALA A 24 1.16 7.89 0.17
N CYS A 25 0.95 9.18 0.40
CA CYS A 25 -0.10 9.96 -0.26
C CYS A 25 0.45 11.31 -0.72
N ALA A 26 0.18 11.66 -1.98
CA ALA A 26 0.60 12.91 -2.58
C ALA A 26 -0.56 13.56 -3.36
N ASP A 27 -0.67 14.89 -3.33
CA ASP A 27 -1.59 15.64 -4.20
C ASP A 27 -0.88 16.73 -5.00
N GLU A 28 -1.59 17.28 -5.99
CA GLU A 28 -1.08 18.33 -6.89
C GLU A 28 -0.77 19.66 -6.19
N ASN A 29 -1.27 19.88 -4.98
CA ASN A 29 -1.08 21.11 -4.22
C ASN A 29 0.17 21.03 -3.31
N GLY A 30 1.02 20.02 -3.51
CA GLY A 30 2.26 19.82 -2.76
C GLY A 30 2.08 19.12 -1.43
N PHE A 31 0.89 18.60 -1.09
CA PHE A 31 0.78 17.70 0.06
C PHE A 31 1.52 16.41 -0.26
N TYR A 32 2.41 16.01 0.64
CA TYR A 32 3.08 14.72 0.61
C TYR A 32 3.22 14.20 2.03
N LYS A 33 2.80 12.96 2.27
CA LYS A 33 2.98 12.31 3.56
C LYS A 33 3.16 10.81 3.42
N VAL A 34 4.07 10.28 4.24
CA VAL A 34 4.33 8.85 4.39
C VAL A 34 3.99 8.44 5.81
N TRP A 35 3.30 7.31 5.95
CA TRP A 35 3.02 6.65 7.21
C TRP A 35 3.62 5.25 7.19
N THR A 36 4.38 4.90 8.22
CA THR A 36 4.94 3.56 8.41
C THR A 36 4.19 2.86 9.55
N PHE A 37 3.89 1.57 9.38
CA PHE A 37 3.08 0.81 10.34
C PHE A 37 3.84 -0.38 10.91
N GLN A 38 3.86 -0.48 12.23
CA GLN A 38 4.22 -1.70 12.96
C GLN A 38 3.37 -2.88 12.49
N PRO A 39 3.88 -4.12 12.55
CA PRO A 39 3.12 -5.27 12.09
C PRO A 39 1.87 -5.51 12.97
N PRO A 40 0.79 -6.08 12.40
CA PRO A 40 -0.42 -6.40 13.17
C PRO A 40 -0.25 -7.56 14.16
N HIS A 41 0.85 -8.31 14.06
CA HIS A 41 1.22 -9.40 14.96
C HIS A 41 2.74 -9.61 14.94
N ALA A 42 3.25 -10.28 15.98
CA ALA A 42 4.66 -10.58 16.12
C ALA A 42 5.18 -11.56 15.03
N TRP A 43 6.49 -11.52 14.78
CA TRP A 43 7.14 -12.28 13.70
C TRP A 43 7.08 -13.80 13.90
N ASP A 44 7.16 -14.23 15.16
CA ASP A 44 7.09 -15.62 15.62
C ASP A 44 5.71 -16.27 15.37
N VAL A 45 4.65 -15.46 15.26
CA VAL A 45 3.30 -15.93 14.88
C VAL A 45 3.23 -16.36 13.40
N LEU A 46 4.15 -15.91 12.56
CA LEU A 46 4.19 -16.28 11.15
C LEU A 46 4.74 -17.70 10.96
N SER A 47 4.15 -18.46 10.04
CA SER A 47 4.72 -19.75 9.65
C SER A 47 6.10 -19.58 9.00
N ALA A 48 6.97 -20.59 9.14
CA ALA A 48 8.31 -20.57 8.55
C ALA A 48 8.31 -20.29 7.03
N LYS A 49 7.25 -20.73 6.32
CA LYS A 49 7.06 -20.40 4.90
C LYS A 49 6.85 -18.90 4.69
N LYS A 50 5.96 -18.27 5.46
CA LYS A 50 5.71 -16.82 5.40
C LYS A 50 6.95 -16.03 5.78
N GLN A 51 7.65 -16.43 6.84
CA GLN A 51 8.89 -15.79 7.26
C GLN A 51 9.93 -15.75 6.13
N ARG A 52 10.18 -16.88 5.46
CA ARG A 52 11.09 -16.93 4.30
C ARG A 52 10.62 -16.04 3.15
N SER A 53 9.33 -16.09 2.81
CA SER A 53 8.77 -15.24 1.76
C SER A 53 8.90 -13.75 2.10
N TYR A 54 8.62 -13.33 3.33
CA TYR A 54 8.71 -11.92 3.73
C TYR A 54 10.15 -11.44 3.86
N GLN A 55 11.08 -12.29 4.28
CA GLN A 55 12.51 -11.99 4.21
C GLN A 55 12.96 -11.76 2.76
N TRP A 56 12.52 -12.60 1.82
CA TRP A 56 12.82 -12.40 0.41
C TRP A 56 12.23 -11.10 -0.12
N VAL A 57 10.97 -10.81 0.18
CA VAL A 57 10.29 -9.56 -0.23
C VAL A 57 11.00 -8.34 0.37
N THR A 58 11.37 -8.40 1.65
CA THR A 58 12.14 -7.34 2.31
C THR A 58 13.45 -7.09 1.57
N ARG A 59 14.22 -8.14 1.30
CA ARG A 59 15.55 -8.03 0.70
C ARG A 59 15.53 -7.57 -0.76
N ASN A 60 14.53 -7.99 -1.53
CA ASN A 60 14.57 -7.83 -3.00
C ASN A 60 13.54 -6.85 -3.56
N LEU A 61 12.54 -6.39 -2.80
CA LEU A 61 11.50 -5.47 -3.28
C LEU A 61 11.55 -4.11 -2.60
N HIS A 62 11.22 -4.03 -1.32
CA HIS A 62 10.93 -2.73 -0.67
C HIS A 62 11.82 -2.37 0.52
N GLY A 63 12.70 -3.26 1.00
CA GLY A 63 13.60 -2.98 2.13
C GLY A 63 12.94 -2.92 3.52
N LEU A 64 11.62 -2.75 3.61
CA LEU A 64 10.88 -2.69 4.88
C LEU A 64 10.91 -4.02 5.65
N ALA A 65 11.54 -4.05 6.82
CA ALA A 65 11.50 -5.20 7.72
C ALA A 65 10.09 -5.43 8.29
N TRP A 66 9.76 -6.67 8.67
CA TRP A 66 8.46 -6.97 9.29
C TRP A 66 8.22 -6.19 10.58
N THR A 67 9.26 -6.06 11.40
CA THR A 67 9.21 -5.41 12.72
C THR A 67 9.33 -3.89 12.67
N SER A 68 9.58 -3.28 11.50
CA SER A 68 9.73 -1.82 11.39
C SER A 68 8.39 -1.08 11.44
N GLY A 69 8.45 0.24 11.54
CA GLY A 69 7.30 1.15 11.46
C GLY A 69 7.03 1.89 12.76
N ASP A 70 6.48 3.10 12.64
CA ASP A 70 6.35 4.03 13.76
C ASP A 70 4.95 3.99 14.39
N LEU A 71 3.93 3.68 13.58
CA LEU A 71 2.54 3.70 14.03
C LEU A 71 2.02 2.29 14.31
N PRO A 72 1.21 2.09 15.35
CA PRO A 72 0.52 0.82 15.55
C PRO A 72 -0.44 0.55 14.37
N TYR A 73 -0.57 -0.72 13.98
CA TYR A 73 -1.30 -1.09 12.75
C TYR A 73 -2.79 -0.67 12.76
N ASN A 74 -3.39 -0.55 13.94
CA ASN A 74 -4.76 -0.05 14.09
C ASN A 74 -4.97 1.41 13.62
N ARG A 75 -3.88 2.18 13.41
CA ARG A 75 -3.93 3.54 12.86
C ARG A 75 -4.16 3.59 11.35
N LEU A 76 -3.94 2.49 10.63
CA LEU A 76 -4.12 2.42 9.18
C LEU A 76 -5.54 2.85 8.77
N ARG A 77 -6.57 2.28 9.41
CA ARG A 77 -7.97 2.56 9.05
C ARG A 77 -8.36 4.02 9.28
N PRO A 78 -8.10 4.64 10.44
CA PRO A 78 -8.33 6.08 10.64
C PRO A 78 -7.60 6.97 9.62
N ILE A 79 -6.35 6.63 9.27
CA ILE A 79 -5.58 7.40 8.28
C ILE A 79 -6.22 7.28 6.88
N LEU A 80 -6.60 6.08 6.47
CA LEU A 80 -7.31 5.87 5.21
C LEU A 80 -8.63 6.65 5.18
N GLN A 81 -9.42 6.63 6.25
CA GLN A 81 -10.67 7.41 6.35
C GLN A 81 -10.44 8.91 6.22
N MET A 82 -9.39 9.43 6.86
CA MET A 82 -8.98 10.83 6.70
C MET A 82 -8.67 11.15 5.24
N ILE A 83 -7.90 10.30 4.54
CA ILE A 83 -7.57 10.48 3.12
C ILE A 83 -8.85 10.42 2.26
N PHE A 84 -9.73 9.44 2.49
CA PHE A 84 -10.99 9.29 1.74
C PHE A 84 -11.96 10.46 1.95
N SER A 85 -11.94 11.10 3.12
CA SER A 85 -12.75 12.30 3.36
C SER A 85 -12.20 13.55 2.66
N LYS A 86 -10.89 13.58 2.37
CA LYS A 86 -10.20 14.74 1.79
C LYS A 86 -10.23 14.76 0.26
N TYR A 87 -10.16 13.58 -0.37
CA TYR A 87 -10.03 13.44 -1.82
C TYR A 87 -11.23 12.73 -2.42
N SER A 88 -11.76 13.28 -3.52
CA SER A 88 -12.90 12.72 -4.26
C SER A 88 -12.49 11.61 -5.23
N THR A 89 -11.20 11.58 -5.62
CA THR A 89 -10.63 10.61 -6.55
C THR A 89 -9.25 10.21 -6.07
N LEU A 90 -8.96 8.92 -6.04
CA LEU A 90 -7.65 8.40 -5.68
C LEU A 90 -7.06 7.60 -6.83
N PHE A 91 -5.81 7.88 -7.14
CA PHE A 91 -5.03 7.12 -8.11
C PHE A 91 -4.12 6.14 -7.38
N VAL A 92 -4.08 4.90 -7.84
CA VAL A 92 -3.22 3.86 -7.26
C VAL A 92 -2.65 2.99 -8.35
N LYS A 93 -1.39 2.58 -8.21
CA LYS A 93 -0.75 1.65 -9.13
C LYS A 93 -1.07 0.20 -8.75
N GLY A 94 -1.64 -0.56 -9.69
CA GLY A 94 -1.87 -2.00 -9.58
C GLY A 94 -3.21 -2.42 -8.98
N LEU A 95 -3.87 -3.34 -9.68
CA LEU A 95 -5.23 -3.83 -9.42
C LEU A 95 -5.43 -4.38 -8.01
N GLN A 96 -4.41 -5.04 -7.44
CA GLN A 96 -4.51 -5.61 -6.11
C GLN A 96 -4.61 -4.53 -5.02
N LYS A 97 -3.84 -3.44 -5.14
CA LYS A 97 -3.89 -2.32 -4.20
C LYS A 97 -5.23 -1.58 -4.31
N LYS A 98 -5.73 -1.39 -5.54
CA LYS A 98 -7.09 -0.89 -5.80
C LYS A 98 -8.16 -1.75 -5.12
N LYS A 99 -8.12 -3.07 -5.33
CA LYS A 99 -9.05 -4.01 -4.70
C LYS A 99 -8.98 -3.97 -3.17
N PHE A 100 -7.76 -3.85 -2.61
CA PHE A 100 -7.57 -3.70 -1.18
C PHE A 100 -8.22 -2.41 -0.64
N LEU A 101 -7.93 -1.26 -1.25
CA LEU A 101 -8.44 0.04 -0.80
C LEU A 101 -9.97 0.16 -0.93
N LYS A 102 -10.58 -0.40 -1.98
CA LYS A 102 -12.04 -0.43 -2.17
C LYS A 102 -12.80 -1.13 -1.03
N ARG A 103 -12.14 -1.92 -0.19
CA ARG A 103 -12.75 -2.53 1.01
C ARG A 103 -13.03 -1.51 2.12
N PHE A 104 -12.42 -0.34 2.06
CA PHE A 104 -12.48 0.67 3.10
C PHE A 104 -13.30 1.91 2.69
N THR A 105 -13.71 2.02 1.43
CA THR A 105 -14.36 3.22 0.90
C THR A 105 -15.19 2.97 -0.35
N ASN A 106 -16.16 3.84 -0.58
CA ASN A 106 -16.90 3.96 -1.84
C ASN A 106 -16.37 5.10 -2.74
N VAL A 107 -15.30 5.79 -2.32
CA VAL A 107 -14.61 6.81 -3.13
C VAL A 107 -14.10 6.19 -4.43
N ASP A 108 -14.09 6.98 -5.50
CA ASP A 108 -13.57 6.53 -6.78
C ASP A 108 -12.06 6.27 -6.70
N ILE A 109 -11.65 5.05 -7.08
CA ILE A 109 -10.26 4.61 -7.08
C ILE A 109 -9.91 4.20 -8.51
N VAL A 110 -9.09 5.02 -9.14
CA VAL A 110 -8.59 4.85 -10.50
C VAL A 110 -7.27 4.07 -10.43
N GLU A 111 -7.18 3.02 -11.23
CA GLU A 111 -5.92 2.29 -11.39
C GLU A 111 -5.07 3.02 -12.42
N LEU A 112 -3.83 3.33 -12.07
CA LEU A 112 -2.85 3.80 -13.03
C LEU A 112 -2.28 2.58 -13.75
N GLU A 113 -2.51 2.48 -15.05
CA GLU A 113 -1.84 1.51 -15.92
C GLU A 113 -0.38 1.94 -16.13
N GLU A 114 0.52 0.98 -16.31
CA GLU A 114 1.84 1.29 -16.85
C GLU A 114 1.67 1.48 -18.35
N ASP A 115 1.98 2.68 -18.86
CA ASP A 115 2.34 2.83 -20.27
C ASP A 115 3.66 2.06 -20.46
N LEU A 116 3.57 0.75 -20.76
CA LEU A 116 4.72 0.02 -21.27
C LEU A 116 5.05 0.68 -22.62
N PRO A 117 6.24 1.28 -22.80
CA PRO A 117 6.62 1.75 -24.12
C PRO A 117 6.53 0.55 -25.06
N ASN A 118 5.73 0.69 -26.12
CA ASN A 118 5.61 -0.30 -27.18
C ASN A 118 7.02 -0.81 -27.51
N GLN A 119 7.30 -2.06 -27.14
CA GLN A 119 8.47 -2.76 -27.67
C GLN A 119 8.16 -2.97 -29.15
N LYS A 120 8.54 -1.98 -29.96
CA LYS A 120 8.70 -2.16 -31.39
C LYS A 120 9.80 -3.21 -31.53
N HIS A 121 9.40 -4.44 -31.80
CA HIS A 121 10.30 -5.44 -32.35
C HIS A 121 10.74 -4.91 -33.73
N GLU A 122 11.98 -4.43 -33.82
CA GLU A 122 12.75 -4.43 -35.05
C GLU A 122 13.43 -5.79 -35.23
#